data_AF-A0A441VB82-F1
#
_entry.id   AF-A0A441VB82-F1
#
_cell.length_a   1.000
_cell.length_b   1.000
_cell.length_c   1.000
_cell.angle_alpha   90.00
_cell.angle_beta   90.00
_cell.angle_gamma   90.00
#
_symmetry.space_group_name_H-M   'P 1'
#
loop_
_entity.id
_entity.type
_entity.pdbx_description
1 polymer ?
#
loop_
_entity_poly.entity_id
_entity_poly.type
_entity_poly.pdbx_seq_one_letter_code
_entity_poly.pdbx_strand_id
1 'polypeptide(L)'
;MNRGFALLAAIFFAALMANTARAENPVMIVDDPAVLAALDARGFGFAGIFDVDGKGDLKTLYEKAPAYHQIVETIAGDVAALRAVMKAGGRPLYEVTDGNVGRIIDMRWLKTDAARFRLVGVVNRLDRRDFAEIRGDGGCGEVRFIYRLAYSFKKNGKVLASRLPFNFNAIYSTAPDADGGCVGVAGRWTPQLDETVDIGWLIGGPLEKAGLSFKQLELNAQVV
;
A
#
# COMPACT_ATOMS: atom_id res chain seq x y z
N MET A 1 -14.55 33.99 -54.29
CA MET A 1 -13.35 33.52 -53.56
C MET A 1 -13.36 34.08 -52.13
N ASN A 2 -13.22 33.19 -51.15
CA ASN A 2 -12.64 33.36 -49.81
C ASN A 2 -13.24 34.38 -48.81
N ARG A 3 -14.49 34.16 -48.37
CA ARG A 3 -14.94 34.60 -47.04
C ARG A 3 -15.26 33.46 -46.07
N GLY A 4 -15.54 32.26 -46.58
CA GLY A 4 -15.74 31.06 -45.75
C GLY A 4 -14.46 30.46 -45.16
N PHE A 5 -13.29 30.73 -45.76
CA PHE A 5 -12.01 30.20 -45.29
C PHE A 5 -11.41 30.97 -44.11
N ALA A 6 -11.80 32.23 -43.89
CA ALA A 6 -11.25 33.03 -42.79
C ALA A 6 -11.88 32.69 -41.42
N LEU A 7 -13.17 32.31 -41.38
CA LEU A 7 -13.82 31.92 -40.12
C LEU A 7 -13.39 30.53 -39.62
N LEU A 8 -13.11 29.60 -40.53
CA LEU A 8 -12.64 28.25 -40.17
C LEU A 8 -11.20 28.25 -39.63
N ALA A 9 -10.36 29.20 -40.07
CA ALA A 9 -9.00 29.35 -39.54
C ALA A 9 -8.97 29.96 -38.13
N ALA A 10 -9.93 30.83 -37.79
CA ALA A 10 -10.01 31.44 -36.46
C ALA A 10 -10.52 30.47 -35.37
N ILE A 11 -11.42 29.54 -35.72
CA ILE A 11 -11.95 28.54 -34.78
C ILE A 11 -10.90 27.44 -34.48
N PHE A 12 -10.04 27.10 -35.45
CA PHE A 12 -8.95 26.15 -35.22
C PHE A 12 -7.79 26.69 -34.36
N PHE A 13 -7.61 28.02 -34.30
CA PHE A 13 -6.59 28.64 -33.44
C PHE A 13 -7.04 28.83 -31.99
N ALA A 14 -8.35 28.96 -31.74
CA ALA A 14 -8.89 29.10 -30.37
C ALA A 14 -8.92 27.75 -29.61
N ALA A 15 -8.98 26.62 -30.32
CA ALA A 15 -8.92 25.29 -29.70
C ALA A 15 -7.49 24.88 -29.26
N LEU A 16 -6.46 25.65 -29.65
CA LEU A 16 -5.06 25.36 -29.33
C LEU A 16 -4.52 26.15 -28.12
N MET A 17 -5.33 27.01 -27.49
CA MET A 17 -4.87 28.00 -26.49
C MET A 17 -5.66 27.99 -25.17
N ALA A 18 -6.45 26.94 -24.90
CA ALA A 18 -7.17 26.81 -23.62
C ALA A 18 -7.03 25.41 -23.02
N ASN A 19 -5.81 24.87 -23.03
CA ASN A 19 -5.36 23.92 -22.00
C ASN A 19 -4.00 24.40 -21.51
N THR A 20 -3.92 25.67 -21.13
CA THR A 20 -2.86 26.09 -20.20
C THR A 20 -3.13 25.39 -18.88
N ALA A 21 -2.49 24.23 -18.74
CA ALA A 21 -1.67 24.03 -17.58
C ALA A 21 -2.38 24.13 -16.21
N ARG A 22 -3.42 23.33 -15.97
CA ARG A 22 -3.73 22.98 -14.57
C ARG A 22 -2.67 21.98 -14.13
N ALA A 23 -1.70 22.45 -13.32
CA ALA A 23 -0.92 21.53 -12.49
C ALA A 23 -1.93 20.57 -11.82
N GLU A 24 -1.80 19.27 -12.09
CA GLU A 24 -2.76 18.30 -11.59
C GLU A 24 -2.72 18.31 -10.05
N ASN A 25 -3.85 18.05 -9.41
CA ASN A 25 -3.92 18.08 -7.95
C ASN A 25 -2.90 17.10 -7.34
N PRO A 26 -2.33 17.40 -6.14
CA PRO A 26 -1.44 16.47 -5.47
C PRO A 26 -2.05 15.07 -5.35
N VAL A 27 -1.28 14.05 -5.71
CA VAL A 27 -1.66 12.65 -5.58
C VAL A 27 -1.65 12.30 -4.09
N MET A 28 -2.84 12.01 -3.57
CA MET A 28 -3.02 11.63 -2.16
C MET A 28 -3.03 10.11 -1.96
N ILE A 29 -3.51 9.38 -2.97
CA ILE A 29 -3.63 7.93 -2.95
C ILE A 29 -3.33 7.36 -4.34
N VAL A 30 -2.60 6.25 -4.35
CA VAL A 30 -2.42 5.38 -5.52
C VAL A 30 -3.07 4.04 -5.20
N ASP A 31 -4.13 3.70 -5.90
CA ASP A 31 -4.92 2.48 -5.71
C ASP A 31 -5.14 1.66 -6.99
N ASP A 32 -4.54 2.07 -8.12
CA ASP A 32 -4.58 1.33 -9.38
C ASP A 32 -3.90 -0.04 -9.23
N PRO A 33 -4.62 -1.16 -9.43
CA PRO A 33 -4.06 -2.50 -9.19
C PRO A 33 -2.89 -2.89 -10.10
N ALA A 34 -2.80 -2.33 -11.32
CA ALA A 34 -1.73 -2.63 -12.26
C ALA A 34 -0.45 -1.88 -11.86
N VAL A 35 -0.57 -0.59 -11.49
CA VAL A 35 0.54 0.20 -10.97
C VAL A 35 1.08 -0.42 -9.67
N LEU A 36 0.20 -0.78 -8.74
CA LEU A 36 0.60 -1.38 -7.46
C LEU A 36 1.24 -2.76 -7.62
N ALA A 37 0.75 -3.58 -8.55
CA ALA A 37 1.39 -4.87 -8.85
C ALA A 37 2.77 -4.68 -9.46
N ALA A 38 2.96 -3.65 -10.29
CA ALA A 38 4.26 -3.32 -10.86
C ALA A 38 5.22 -2.75 -9.81
N LEU A 39 4.76 -1.92 -8.87
CA LEU A 39 5.54 -1.46 -7.72
C LEU A 39 5.97 -2.63 -6.80
N ASP A 40 5.05 -3.53 -6.46
CA ASP A 40 5.32 -4.76 -5.69
C ASP A 40 6.51 -5.53 -6.30
N ALA A 41 6.48 -5.72 -7.63
CA ALA A 41 7.55 -6.38 -8.39
C ALA A 41 8.88 -5.58 -8.48
N ARG A 42 8.88 -4.28 -8.16
CA ARG A 42 10.06 -3.39 -8.17
C ARG A 42 10.66 -3.17 -6.77
N GLY A 43 10.35 -4.06 -5.82
CA GLY A 43 10.93 -4.04 -4.48
C GLY A 43 10.19 -3.16 -3.49
N PHE A 44 8.90 -2.89 -3.74
CA PHE A 44 7.94 -2.36 -2.76
C PHE A 44 6.97 -3.45 -2.27
N GLY A 45 7.32 -4.72 -2.48
CA GLY A 45 6.57 -5.85 -1.92
C GLY A 45 6.79 -6.00 -0.42
N PHE A 46 5.83 -6.62 0.26
CA PHE A 46 5.84 -6.77 1.73
C PHE A 46 7.10 -7.45 2.27
N ALA A 47 7.62 -8.46 1.57
CA ALA A 47 8.85 -9.15 1.96
C ALA A 47 10.09 -8.23 1.97
N GLY A 48 10.08 -7.17 1.15
CA GLY A 48 11.14 -6.17 1.10
C GLY A 48 11.24 -5.31 2.38
N ILE A 49 10.20 -5.27 3.22
CA ILE A 49 10.27 -4.62 4.54
C ILE A 49 11.24 -5.38 5.46
N PHE A 50 11.42 -6.68 5.22
CA PHE A 50 12.23 -7.58 6.04
C PHE A 50 13.53 -7.99 5.35
N ASP A 51 13.90 -7.32 4.25
CA ASP A 51 15.06 -7.65 3.43
C ASP A 51 15.09 -9.12 2.96
N VAL A 52 13.91 -9.70 2.69
CA VAL A 52 13.79 -11.06 2.17
C VAL A 52 13.46 -11.06 0.68
N ASP A 53 14.39 -11.58 -0.12
CA ASP A 53 14.18 -11.83 -1.53
C ASP A 53 13.40 -13.13 -1.80
N GLY A 54 12.75 -13.19 -2.96
CA GLY A 54 12.14 -14.42 -3.50
C GLY A 54 10.70 -14.22 -3.97
N LYS A 55 9.89 -15.29 -3.85
CA LYS A 55 8.51 -15.33 -4.33
C LYS A 55 7.54 -14.47 -3.50
N GLY A 56 7.98 -13.95 -2.36
CA GLY A 56 7.17 -13.16 -1.44
C GLY A 56 6.05 -13.95 -0.76
N ASP A 57 6.11 -15.28 -0.77
CA ASP A 57 5.16 -16.14 -0.08
C ASP A 57 5.41 -16.16 1.44
N LEU A 58 4.35 -16.38 2.22
CA LEU A 58 4.40 -16.23 3.67
C LEU A 58 5.11 -17.37 4.39
N LYS A 59 5.24 -18.55 3.77
CA LYS A 59 6.09 -19.62 4.29
C LYS A 59 7.55 -19.19 4.27
N THR A 60 8.03 -18.72 3.12
CA THR A 60 9.40 -18.23 2.97
C THR A 60 9.69 -17.08 3.93
N LEU A 61 8.75 -16.14 4.05
CA LEU A 61 8.92 -15.00 4.96
C LEU A 61 8.96 -15.44 6.43
N TYR A 62 8.08 -16.37 6.84
CA TYR A 62 8.05 -16.93 8.19
C TYR A 62 9.33 -17.71 8.55
N GLU A 63 9.93 -18.40 7.58
CA GLU A 63 11.16 -19.17 7.77
C GLU A 63 12.42 -18.28 7.79
N LYS A 64 12.45 -17.21 6.99
CA LYS A 64 13.66 -16.41 6.75
C LYS A 64 13.73 -15.08 7.49
N ALA A 65 12.60 -14.47 7.87
CA ALA A 65 12.58 -13.18 8.56
C ALA A 65 12.20 -13.37 10.05
N PRO A 66 13.16 -13.30 10.99
CA PRO A 66 12.88 -13.43 12.42
C PRO A 66 11.84 -12.43 12.93
N ALA A 67 11.85 -11.19 12.42
CA ALA A 67 10.88 -10.17 12.80
C ALA A 67 9.45 -10.54 12.36
N TYR A 68 9.28 -11.04 11.12
CA TYR A 68 7.97 -11.50 10.65
C TYR A 68 7.50 -12.74 11.43
N HIS A 69 8.42 -13.69 11.71
CA HIS A 69 8.12 -14.83 12.55
C HIS A 69 7.54 -14.40 13.91
N GLN A 70 8.21 -13.48 14.60
CA GLN A 70 7.75 -12.95 15.89
C GLN A 70 6.40 -12.25 15.79
N ILE A 71 6.18 -11.44 14.75
CA ILE A 71 4.87 -10.80 14.49
C ILE A 71 3.76 -11.86 14.39
N VAL A 72 4.00 -12.93 13.63
CA VAL A 72 3.01 -14.00 13.46
C VAL A 72 2.76 -14.74 14.77
N GLU A 73 3.78 -15.01 15.59
CA GLU A 73 3.62 -15.64 16.90
C GLU A 73 2.83 -14.76 17.88
N THR A 74 3.11 -13.45 17.92
CA THR A 74 2.34 -12.50 18.73
C THR A 74 0.86 -12.51 18.34
N ILE A 75 0.56 -12.38 17.04
CA ILE A 75 -0.82 -12.36 16.56
C ILE A 75 -1.49 -13.71 16.84
N ALA A 76 -0.80 -14.83 16.65
CA ALA A 76 -1.37 -16.15 16.95
C ALA A 76 -1.71 -16.30 18.43
N GLY A 77 -0.86 -15.79 19.32
CA GLY A 77 -1.12 -15.73 20.76
C GLY A 77 -2.38 -14.92 21.09
N ASP A 78 -2.49 -13.71 20.54
CA ASP A 78 -3.63 -12.82 20.76
C ASP A 78 -4.95 -13.43 20.25
N VAL A 79 -4.91 -14.04 19.06
CA VAL A 79 -6.06 -14.72 18.45
C VAL A 79 -6.49 -15.93 19.30
N ALA A 80 -5.53 -16.72 19.80
CA ALA A 80 -5.81 -17.86 20.68
C ALA A 80 -6.40 -17.42 22.02
N ALA A 81 -5.87 -16.35 22.62
CA ALA A 81 -6.40 -15.77 23.85
C ALA A 81 -7.83 -15.26 23.65
N LEU A 82 -8.10 -14.53 22.57
CA LEU A 82 -9.44 -14.08 22.20
C LEU A 82 -10.41 -15.25 22.03
N ARG A 83 -9.99 -16.31 21.34
CA ARG A 83 -10.81 -17.53 21.17
C ARG A 83 -11.17 -18.15 22.51
N ALA A 84 -10.23 -18.21 23.46
CA ALA A 84 -10.47 -18.76 24.79
C ALA A 84 -11.48 -17.91 25.58
N VAL A 85 -11.32 -16.58 25.56
CA VAL A 85 -12.26 -15.63 26.18
C VAL A 85 -13.67 -15.78 25.61
N MET A 86 -13.79 -15.83 24.27
CA MET A 86 -15.07 -15.97 23.58
C MET A 86 -15.75 -17.31 23.89
N LYS A 87 -14.99 -18.40 23.96
CA LYS A 87 -15.50 -19.72 24.38
C LYS A 87 -15.99 -19.71 25.82
N ALA A 88 -15.24 -19.09 26.75
CA ALA A 88 -15.66 -18.96 28.14
C ALA A 88 -16.95 -18.13 28.29
N GLY A 89 -17.15 -17.14 27.41
CA GLY A 89 -18.38 -16.35 27.29
C GLY A 89 -19.53 -17.02 26.52
N GLY A 90 -19.43 -18.33 26.20
CA GLY A 90 -20.49 -19.07 25.50
C GLY A 90 -20.60 -18.82 24.00
N ARG A 91 -19.62 -18.15 23.38
CA ARG A 91 -19.58 -17.82 21.94
C ARG A 91 -18.38 -18.51 21.27
N PRO A 92 -18.40 -19.83 21.06
CA PRO A 92 -17.27 -20.53 20.45
C PRO A 92 -17.02 -20.03 19.02
N LEU A 93 -15.74 -19.86 18.68
CA LEU A 93 -15.29 -19.44 17.36
C LEU A 93 -14.57 -20.58 16.63
N TYR A 94 -14.74 -20.60 15.31
CA TYR A 94 -14.25 -21.67 14.43
C TYR A 94 -13.60 -21.10 13.18
N GLU A 95 -12.56 -21.77 12.68
CA GLU A 95 -11.77 -21.35 11.51
C GLU A 95 -12.49 -21.62 10.18
N VAL A 96 -13.29 -22.70 10.12
CA VAL A 96 -13.98 -23.14 8.90
C VAL A 96 -15.41 -23.55 9.27
N THR A 97 -16.41 -22.84 8.75
CA THR A 97 -17.82 -23.16 9.00
C THR A 97 -18.72 -22.82 7.83
N ASP A 98 -19.70 -23.70 7.58
CA ASP A 98 -20.96 -23.39 6.94
C ASP A 98 -21.95 -22.85 8.00
N GLY A 99 -22.64 -21.74 7.70
CA GLY A 99 -23.66 -21.14 8.58
C GLY A 99 -23.25 -19.92 9.43
N ASN A 100 -24.21 -19.41 10.21
CA ASN A 100 -24.10 -18.22 11.07
C ASN A 100 -23.49 -18.55 12.44
N VAL A 101 -22.26 -19.04 12.45
CA VAL A 101 -21.47 -19.26 13.66
C VAL A 101 -20.28 -18.30 13.70
N GLY A 102 -19.79 -17.97 14.89
CA GLY A 102 -18.66 -17.06 15.02
C GLY A 102 -17.42 -17.61 14.33
N ARG A 103 -16.81 -16.79 13.46
CA ARG A 103 -15.61 -17.17 12.72
C ARG A 103 -14.38 -16.58 13.39
N ILE A 104 -13.24 -17.23 13.20
CA ILE A 104 -11.95 -16.65 13.58
C ILE A 104 -10.96 -16.90 12.46
N ILE A 105 -10.02 -15.98 12.26
CA ILE A 105 -8.99 -16.16 11.24
C ILE A 105 -8.15 -17.42 11.52
N ASP A 106 -7.93 -18.21 10.47
CA ASP A 106 -6.98 -19.31 10.50
C ASP A 106 -5.55 -18.80 10.37
N MET A 107 -4.77 -18.87 11.45
CA MET A 107 -3.41 -18.37 11.50
C MET A 107 -2.45 -19.07 10.53
N ARG A 108 -2.81 -20.24 9.99
CA ARG A 108 -2.02 -20.92 8.96
C ARG A 108 -1.91 -20.10 7.67
N TRP A 109 -2.85 -19.19 7.41
CA TRP A 109 -2.75 -18.26 6.28
C TRP A 109 -1.52 -17.37 6.35
N LEU A 110 -0.99 -17.08 7.54
CA LEU A 110 0.22 -16.26 7.70
C LEU A 110 1.54 -17.05 7.58
N LYS A 111 1.47 -18.36 7.33
CA LYS A 111 2.63 -19.28 7.30
C LYS A 111 2.67 -20.18 6.06
N THR A 112 1.78 -19.98 5.10
CA THR A 112 1.64 -20.84 3.91
C THR A 112 2.32 -20.23 2.68
N ASP A 113 2.78 -21.11 1.78
CA ASP A 113 3.30 -20.75 0.46
C ASP A 113 2.20 -20.37 -0.54
N ALA A 114 0.94 -20.68 -0.22
CA ALA A 114 -0.24 -20.33 -1.02
C ALA A 114 -0.70 -18.88 -0.84
N ALA A 115 -0.12 -18.13 0.10
CA ALA A 115 -0.52 -16.78 0.47
C ALA A 115 0.64 -15.79 0.42
N ARG A 116 0.30 -14.52 0.20
CA ARG A 116 1.20 -13.38 0.25
C ARG A 116 0.46 -12.10 0.65
N PHE A 117 1.20 -11.12 1.15
CA PHE A 117 0.73 -9.76 1.32
C PHE A 117 0.94 -8.98 0.03
N ARG A 118 -0.15 -8.60 -0.65
CA ARG A 118 -0.11 -7.80 -1.88
C ARG A 118 -0.14 -6.32 -1.55
N LEU A 119 0.67 -5.51 -2.22
CA LEU A 119 0.52 -4.06 -2.19
C LEU A 119 -0.83 -3.69 -2.83
N VAL A 120 -1.69 -2.99 -2.07
CA VAL A 120 -3.04 -2.60 -2.48
C VAL A 120 -3.30 -1.11 -2.34
N GLY A 121 -2.33 -0.34 -1.87
CA GLY A 121 -2.40 1.11 -1.85
C GLY A 121 -1.09 1.75 -1.43
N VAL A 122 -0.84 2.95 -1.96
CA VAL A 122 0.17 3.88 -1.45
C VAL A 122 -0.54 5.17 -1.08
N VAL A 123 -0.32 5.66 0.14
CA VAL A 123 -1.00 6.85 0.66
C VAL A 123 0.02 7.90 1.05
N ASN A 124 -0.12 9.09 0.47
CA ASN A 124 0.59 10.28 0.85
C ASN A 124 -0.04 10.87 2.11
N ARG A 125 0.75 10.97 3.17
CA ARG A 125 0.36 11.53 4.46
C ARG A 125 1.33 12.63 4.90
N LEU A 126 1.72 13.52 3.99
CA LEU A 126 2.51 14.71 4.33
C LEU A 126 1.79 15.61 5.37
N ASP A 127 0.45 15.52 5.48
CA ASP A 127 -0.34 16.12 6.56
C ASP A 127 0.07 15.65 7.96
N ARG A 128 0.82 14.55 8.08
CA ARG A 128 1.33 14.04 9.36
C ARG A 128 2.55 14.80 9.87
N ARG A 129 3.10 15.74 9.10
CA ARG A 129 4.24 16.58 9.49
C ARG A 129 4.04 17.24 10.84
N ASP A 130 2.89 17.87 11.07
CA ASP A 130 2.63 18.63 12.31
C ASP A 130 2.72 17.73 13.55
N PHE A 131 2.32 16.46 13.42
CA PHE A 131 2.43 15.48 14.51
C PHE A 131 3.87 14.98 14.71
N ALA A 132 4.67 14.95 13.65
CA ALA A 132 6.09 14.60 13.71
C ALA A 132 6.85 15.72 14.45
N GLU A 133 6.57 16.98 14.10
CA GLU A 133 7.18 18.16 14.72
C GLU A 133 6.94 18.21 16.24
N ILE A 134 5.70 17.97 16.69
CA ILE A 134 5.37 17.90 18.12
C ILE A 134 6.18 16.82 18.86
N ARG A 135 6.58 15.75 18.17
CA ARG A 135 7.36 14.63 18.74
C ARG A 135 8.87 14.83 18.61
N GLY A 136 9.31 15.95 18.02
CA GLY A 136 10.73 16.21 17.75
C GLY A 136 11.27 15.51 16.49
N ASP A 137 10.41 14.94 15.66
CA ASP A 137 10.78 14.33 14.38
C ASP A 137 10.78 15.42 13.28
N GLY A 138 11.95 15.78 12.75
CA GLY A 138 12.11 16.80 11.70
C GLY A 138 11.73 16.36 10.27
N GLY A 139 10.83 15.39 10.12
CA GLY A 139 10.42 14.84 8.83
C GLY A 139 9.24 15.59 8.20
N CYS A 140 9.05 15.42 6.89
CA CYS A 140 7.99 16.08 6.12
C CYS A 140 6.62 15.38 6.16
N GLY A 141 6.44 14.42 7.07
CA GLY A 141 5.24 13.59 7.19
C GLY A 141 5.52 12.13 6.86
N GLU A 142 4.52 11.44 6.31
CA GLU A 142 4.53 9.98 6.14
C GLU A 142 4.13 9.55 4.72
N VAL A 143 4.65 8.40 4.29
CA VAL A 143 4.11 7.60 3.17
C VAL A 143 3.73 6.24 3.72
N ARG A 144 2.54 5.75 3.34
CA ARG A 144 2.02 4.46 3.83
C ARG A 144 1.83 3.49 2.69
N PHE A 145 2.41 2.31 2.81
CA PHE A 145 2.18 1.18 1.92
C PHE A 145 1.20 0.23 2.58
N ILE A 146 0.05 0.02 1.93
CA ILE A 146 -1.01 -0.84 2.44
C ILE A 146 -0.89 -2.20 1.79
N TYR A 147 -0.72 -3.25 2.60
CA TYR A 147 -0.63 -4.61 2.14
C TYR A 147 -1.81 -5.44 2.61
N ARG A 148 -2.44 -6.19 1.72
CA ARG A 148 -3.58 -7.05 2.03
C ARG A 148 -3.23 -8.51 1.82
N LEU A 149 -3.61 -9.34 2.79
CA LEU A 149 -3.46 -10.79 2.70
C LEU A 149 -4.29 -11.33 1.54
N ALA A 150 -3.64 -12.05 0.64
CA ALA A 150 -4.25 -12.71 -0.50
C ALA A 150 -3.70 -14.12 -0.64
N TYR A 151 -4.54 -15.04 -1.11
CA TYR A 151 -4.13 -16.40 -1.45
C TYR A 151 -4.47 -16.74 -2.88
N SER A 152 -3.71 -17.68 -3.45
CA SER A 152 -3.97 -18.26 -4.77
C SER A 152 -3.33 -19.63 -4.86
N PHE A 153 -4.14 -20.68 -5.04
CA PHE A 153 -3.65 -22.04 -5.21
C PHE A 153 -4.56 -22.84 -6.15
N LYS A 154 -4.05 -23.95 -6.71
CA LYS A 154 -4.83 -24.84 -7.57
C LYS A 154 -5.43 -25.97 -6.75
N LYS A 155 -6.73 -26.26 -6.93
CA LYS A 155 -7.44 -27.41 -6.36
C LYS A 155 -8.35 -28.02 -7.43
N ASN A 156 -8.22 -29.32 -7.69
CA ASN A 156 -9.00 -30.05 -8.69
C ASN A 156 -8.99 -29.36 -10.08
N GLY A 157 -7.81 -28.91 -10.53
CA GLY A 157 -7.64 -28.22 -11.82
C GLY A 157 -8.14 -26.77 -11.86
N LYS A 158 -8.78 -26.26 -10.81
CA LYS A 158 -9.28 -24.88 -10.72
C LYS A 158 -8.36 -24.02 -9.86
N VAL A 159 -8.16 -22.75 -10.25
CA VAL A 159 -7.49 -21.75 -9.42
C VAL A 159 -8.49 -21.21 -8.41
N LEU A 160 -8.18 -21.36 -7.13
CA LEU A 160 -8.90 -20.73 -6.03
C LEU A 160 -8.06 -19.56 -5.53
N ALA A 161 -8.62 -18.36 -5.58
CA ALA A 161 -7.96 -17.15 -5.12
C ALA A 161 -8.97 -16.22 -4.45
N SER A 162 -8.53 -15.55 -3.38
CA SER A 162 -9.32 -14.51 -2.70
C SER A 162 -8.41 -13.59 -1.88
N ARG A 163 -9.02 -12.59 -1.25
CA ARG A 163 -8.37 -11.63 -0.35
C ARG A 163 -9.04 -11.69 1.01
N LEU A 164 -8.24 -11.74 2.07
CA LEU A 164 -8.73 -11.76 3.44
C LEU A 164 -8.75 -10.33 4.01
N PRO A 165 -9.61 -10.02 5.00
CA PRO A 165 -9.66 -8.73 5.67
C PRO A 165 -8.54 -8.63 6.72
N PHE A 166 -7.30 -8.81 6.28
CA PHE A 166 -6.11 -8.77 7.12
C PHE A 166 -5.05 -7.95 6.40
N ASN A 167 -4.72 -6.79 6.95
CA ASN A 167 -3.89 -5.80 6.29
C ASN A 167 -2.77 -5.31 7.18
N PHE A 168 -1.62 -5.02 6.59
CA PHE A 168 -0.55 -4.27 7.22
C PHE A 168 -0.38 -2.92 6.56
N ASN A 169 -0.16 -1.86 7.34
CA ASN A 169 0.34 -0.59 6.84
C ASN A 169 1.81 -0.47 7.22
N ALA A 170 2.70 -0.43 6.23
CA ALA A 170 4.09 -0.06 6.46
C ALA A 170 4.22 1.45 6.31
N ILE A 171 4.65 2.11 7.38
CA ILE A 171 4.73 3.55 7.46
C ILE A 171 6.19 3.95 7.33
N TYR A 172 6.44 4.90 6.44
CA TYR A 172 7.75 5.49 6.21
C TYR A 172 7.69 6.98 6.52
N SER A 173 8.67 7.48 7.27
CA SER A 173 8.91 8.91 7.43
C SER A 173 9.54 9.46 6.16
N THR A 174 9.09 10.62 5.71
CA THR A 174 9.69 11.33 4.57
C THR A 174 10.77 12.28 5.04
N ALA A 175 11.99 12.13 4.50
CA ALA A 175 13.08 13.05 4.75
C ALA A 175 12.77 14.45 4.21
N PRO A 176 13.26 15.52 4.87
CA PRO A 176 13.19 16.87 4.33
C PRO A 176 14.09 17.04 3.10
N ASP A 177 13.88 18.14 2.38
CA ASP A 177 14.79 18.61 1.36
C ASP A 177 16.13 19.04 1.99
N ALA A 178 17.16 19.28 1.16
CA ALA A 178 18.52 19.56 1.65
C ALA A 178 18.63 20.84 2.51
N ASP A 179 17.70 21.78 2.35
CA ASP A 179 17.56 23.00 3.13
C ASP A 179 16.74 22.81 4.42
N GLY A 180 16.31 21.58 4.71
CA GLY A 180 15.42 21.25 5.82
C GLY A 180 13.94 21.53 5.54
N GLY A 181 13.59 22.00 4.34
CA GLY A 181 12.24 22.28 3.92
C GLY A 181 11.45 21.05 3.48
N CYS A 182 10.16 21.25 3.18
CA CYS A 182 9.26 20.19 2.68
C CYS A 182 8.60 20.54 1.35
N VAL A 183 8.98 21.66 0.73
CA VAL A 183 8.33 22.17 -0.48
C VAL A 183 8.63 21.26 -1.66
N GLY A 184 9.88 20.84 -1.82
CA GLY A 184 10.28 19.87 -2.84
C GLY A 184 9.65 18.51 -2.60
N VAL A 185 9.61 18.04 -1.35
CA VAL A 185 8.92 16.80 -0.96
C VAL A 185 7.45 16.83 -1.40
N ALA A 186 6.73 17.92 -1.10
CA ALA A 186 5.33 18.09 -1.50
C ALA A 186 5.18 18.19 -3.03
N GLY A 187 6.10 18.89 -3.68
CA GLY A 187 6.14 19.03 -5.15
C GLY A 187 6.26 17.70 -5.87
N ARG A 188 7.04 16.74 -5.33
CA ARG A 188 7.18 15.39 -5.90
C ARG A 188 5.88 14.59 -5.95
N TRP A 189 4.86 14.98 -5.18
CA TRP A 189 3.53 14.35 -5.21
C TRP A 189 2.56 15.03 -6.19
N THR A 190 3.00 16.04 -6.94
CA THR A 190 2.17 16.81 -7.87
C THR A 190 2.67 16.55 -9.29
N PRO A 191 1.96 15.73 -10.09
CA PRO A 191 2.32 15.48 -11.48
C PRO A 191 2.36 16.77 -12.29
N GLN A 192 3.38 16.91 -13.12
CA GLN A 192 3.41 17.94 -14.16
C GLN A 192 2.44 17.58 -15.31
N LEU A 193 2.18 18.53 -16.19
CA LEU A 193 1.12 18.42 -17.20
C LEU A 193 1.25 17.27 -18.20
N ASP A 194 2.49 16.87 -18.45
CA ASP A 194 2.88 15.81 -19.36
C ASP A 194 3.27 14.53 -18.62
N GLU A 195 3.16 14.51 -17.29
CA GLU A 195 3.48 13.34 -16.47
C GLU A 195 2.25 12.47 -16.23
N THR A 196 2.47 11.16 -16.30
CA THR A 196 1.50 10.16 -15.86
C THR A 196 1.90 9.59 -14.51
N VAL A 197 0.92 9.33 -13.64
CA VAL A 197 1.13 8.62 -12.36
C VAL A 197 1.41 7.14 -12.64
N ASP A 198 2.61 6.86 -13.11
CA ASP A 198 3.10 5.52 -13.41
C ASP A 198 4.25 5.12 -12.46
N ILE A 199 4.77 3.91 -12.65
CA ILE A 199 5.84 3.38 -11.81
C ILE A 199 7.14 4.18 -11.91
N GLY A 200 7.43 4.78 -13.07
CA GLY A 200 8.64 5.55 -13.29
C GLY A 200 8.57 6.86 -12.52
N TRP A 201 7.44 7.56 -12.64
CA TRP A 201 7.16 8.75 -11.86
C TRP A 201 7.21 8.48 -10.36
N LEU A 202 6.53 7.43 -9.89
CA LEU A 202 6.49 7.08 -8.47
C LEU A 202 7.88 6.78 -7.90
N ILE A 203 8.66 5.90 -8.54
CA ILE A 203 9.97 5.46 -8.03
C ILE A 203 11.03 6.56 -8.17
N GLY A 204 10.97 7.34 -9.26
CA GLY A 204 11.91 8.43 -9.52
C GLY A 204 11.59 9.73 -8.76
N GLY A 205 10.39 9.84 -8.19
CA GLY A 205 9.92 11.03 -7.49
C GLY A 205 9.50 10.73 -6.04
N PRO A 206 8.20 10.61 -5.75
CA PRO A 206 7.69 10.61 -4.38
C PRO A 206 8.06 9.35 -3.57
N LEU A 207 8.39 8.24 -4.22
CA LEU A 207 8.78 6.96 -3.58
C LEU A 207 10.27 6.65 -3.71
N GLU A 208 11.08 7.66 -4.02
CA GLU A 208 12.53 7.55 -4.04
C GLU A 208 13.04 7.05 -2.69
N LYS A 209 13.81 5.94 -2.69
CA LYS A 209 14.11 5.19 -1.47
C LYS A 209 15.00 5.95 -0.50
N ALA A 210 15.91 6.81 -0.96
CA ALA A 210 16.77 7.57 -0.06
C ALA A 210 15.98 8.61 0.76
N GLY A 211 14.87 9.10 0.22
CA GLY A 211 13.94 9.99 0.92
C GLY A 211 12.98 9.31 1.90
N LEU A 212 13.00 7.99 2.04
CA LEU A 212 12.07 7.23 2.89
C LEU A 212 12.79 6.41 3.95
N SER A 213 12.40 6.60 5.21
CA SER A 213 12.90 5.79 6.33
C SER A 213 11.77 4.99 6.97
N PHE A 214 11.93 3.67 7.12
CA PHE A 214 10.93 2.83 7.76
C PHE A 214 10.70 3.27 9.21
N LYS A 215 9.44 3.48 9.57
CA LYS A 215 9.04 3.98 10.90
C LYS A 215 8.38 2.89 11.72
N GLN A 216 7.32 2.28 11.19
CA GLN A 216 6.54 1.28 11.91
C GLN A 216 5.67 0.43 10.98
N LEU A 217 5.22 -0.71 11.49
CA LEU A 217 4.23 -1.58 10.86
C LEU A 217 2.97 -1.62 11.71
N GLU A 218 1.82 -1.31 11.12
CA GLU A 218 0.51 -1.34 11.80
C GLU A 218 -0.36 -2.47 11.26
N LEU A 219 -0.97 -3.25 12.14
CA LEU A 219 -1.94 -4.29 11.78
C LEU A 219 -3.37 -3.72 11.78
N ASN A 220 -4.11 -3.97 10.70
CA ASN A 220 -5.56 -3.77 10.64
C ASN A 220 -6.21 -5.06 10.14
N ALA A 221 -6.87 -5.78 11.05
CA ALA A 221 -7.46 -7.08 10.76
C ALA A 221 -8.87 -7.21 11.34
N GLN A 222 -9.76 -7.80 10.54
CA GLN A 222 -10.97 -8.41 11.05
C GLN A 222 -10.65 -9.87 11.42
N VAL A 223 -10.54 -10.10 12.72
CA VAL A 223 -10.14 -11.39 13.30
C VAL A 223 -11.35 -12.29 13.60
N VAL A 224 -12.52 -11.70 13.87
CA VAL A 224 -13.80 -12.37 14.23
C VAL A 224 -14.95 -11.85 13.37
#